data_AF-A0A0P4VR60-F1
#
_entry.id   AF-A0A0P4VR60-F1
#
_cell.length_a   1.000
_cell.length_b   1.000
_cell.length_c   1.000
_cell.angle_alpha   90.00
_cell.angle_beta   90.00
_cell.angle_gamma   90.00
#
_symmetry.space_group_name_H-M   'P 1'
#
loop_
_entity.id
_entity.type
_entity.pdbx_description
1 polymer ?
#
loop_
_entity_poly.entity_id
_entity_poly.type
_entity_poly.pdbx_seq_one_letter_code
_entity_poly.pdbx_strand_id
1 'polypeptide(L)'
;VTMPQLHVIEKLRQIPLVEIAYNTSAGVYKRVKDCNGLVHWTLNGAEGAFQIALGAVTPVAVKLQQPINLVDDTLCKGIDVLQEKVPIVKEPPSQIYESAKSYVSNSAAAGKVQSITTKSWEKANEVLSTSYGNMALNGLDTTSNIADKYIDYYLPAEEDEENIHPH
;
A
#
# COMPACT_ATOMS: atom_id res chain seq x y z
N VAL A 1 -15.84 -30.99 -19.30
CA VAL A 1 -15.60 -31.56 -17.97
C VAL A 1 -16.21 -30.61 -16.96
N THR A 2 -17.33 -30.97 -16.35
CA THR A 2 -18.10 -30.06 -15.50
C THR A 2 -17.82 -30.42 -14.05
N MET A 3 -17.12 -29.55 -13.33
CA MET A 3 -16.89 -29.70 -11.89
C MET A 3 -18.22 -29.66 -11.14
N PRO A 4 -18.31 -30.37 -10.00
CA PRO A 4 -19.46 -30.24 -9.13
C PRO A 4 -19.60 -28.80 -8.63
N GLN A 5 -20.79 -28.24 -8.80
CA GLN A 5 -21.12 -26.87 -8.42
C GLN A 5 -21.21 -26.78 -6.90
N LEU A 6 -20.19 -26.22 -6.25
CA LEU A 6 -20.20 -25.90 -4.82
C LEU A 6 -20.96 -24.59 -4.62
N HIS A 7 -22.10 -24.65 -3.93
CA HIS A 7 -22.95 -23.49 -3.66
C HIS A 7 -22.26 -22.51 -2.71
N VAL A 8 -21.30 -22.98 -1.91
CA VAL A 8 -20.45 -22.12 -1.06
C VAL A 8 -19.65 -21.15 -1.91
N ILE A 9 -19.08 -21.60 -3.02
CA ILE A 9 -18.26 -20.75 -3.88
C ILE A 9 -19.15 -19.67 -4.51
N GLU A 10 -20.38 -20.02 -4.88
CA GLU A 10 -21.35 -19.08 -5.41
C GLU A 10 -21.77 -18.04 -4.36
N LYS A 11 -22.08 -18.46 -3.12
CA LYS A 11 -22.35 -17.55 -2.00
C LYS A 11 -21.16 -16.67 -1.64
N LEU A 12 -19.94 -17.22 -1.69
CA LEU A 12 -18.71 -16.48 -1.40
C LEU A 12 -18.43 -15.45 -2.49
N ARG A 13 -18.73 -15.77 -3.76
CA ARG A 13 -18.64 -14.84 -4.89
C ARG A 13 -19.66 -13.71 -4.81
N GLN A 14 -20.81 -13.93 -4.18
CA GLN A 14 -21.81 -12.87 -3.91
C GLN A 14 -21.32 -11.84 -2.87
N ILE A 15 -20.20 -12.09 -2.18
CA ILE A 15 -19.59 -11.11 -1.28
C ILE A 15 -18.76 -10.12 -2.12
N PRO A 16 -19.09 -8.81 -2.12
CA PRO A 16 -18.42 -7.81 -2.98
C PRO A 16 -16.90 -7.75 -2.79
N LEU A 17 -16.42 -7.94 -1.55
CA LEU A 17 -15.00 -7.97 -1.24
C LEU A 17 -14.27 -9.15 -1.91
N VAL A 18 -14.89 -10.32 -1.93
CA VAL A 18 -14.31 -11.53 -2.53
C VAL A 18 -14.27 -11.37 -4.04
N GLU A 19 -15.32 -10.82 -4.65
CA GLU A 19 -15.35 -10.53 -6.08
C GLU A 19 -14.22 -9.55 -6.48
N ILE A 20 -14.01 -8.48 -5.72
CA ILE A 20 -12.92 -7.53 -5.96
C ILE A 20 -11.55 -8.19 -5.79
N ALA A 21 -11.36 -8.97 -4.72
CA ALA A 21 -10.11 -9.69 -4.48
C ALA A 21 -9.82 -10.72 -5.58
N TYR A 22 -10.86 -11.44 -6.03
CA TYR A 22 -10.76 -12.41 -7.13
C TYR A 22 -10.41 -11.73 -8.45
N ASN A 23 -11.12 -10.66 -8.83
CA ASN A 23 -10.86 -9.95 -10.08
C ASN A 23 -9.48 -9.26 -10.07
N THR A 24 -9.07 -8.72 -8.93
CA THR A 24 -7.74 -8.09 -8.78
C THR A 24 -6.63 -9.13 -8.86
N SER A 25 -6.74 -10.23 -8.13
CA SER A 25 -5.74 -11.31 -8.18
C SER A 25 -5.68 -11.97 -9.56
N ALA A 26 -6.82 -12.22 -10.21
CA ALA A 26 -6.88 -12.70 -11.58
C ALA A 26 -6.21 -11.73 -12.57
N GLY A 27 -6.44 -10.42 -12.41
CA GLY A 27 -5.80 -9.38 -13.20
C GLY A 27 -4.28 -9.32 -13.01
N VAL A 28 -3.80 -9.40 -11.77
CA VAL A 28 -2.36 -9.44 -11.46
C VAL A 28 -1.72 -10.71 -11.98
N TYR A 29 -2.36 -11.87 -11.80
CA TYR A 29 -1.88 -13.15 -12.32
C TYR A 29 -1.74 -13.11 -13.84
N LYS A 30 -2.76 -12.59 -14.55
CA LYS A 30 -2.71 -12.42 -16.00
C LYS A 30 -1.59 -11.48 -16.41
N ARG A 31 -1.40 -10.37 -15.69
CA ARG A 31 -0.31 -9.42 -15.93
C ARG A 31 1.06 -10.09 -15.77
N VAL A 32 1.27 -10.91 -14.73
CA VAL A 32 2.50 -11.67 -14.51
C VAL A 32 2.72 -12.73 -15.58
N LYS A 33 1.65 -13.43 -15.98
CA LYS A 33 1.68 -14.41 -17.07
C LYS A 33 2.10 -13.75 -18.39
N ASP A 34 1.58 -12.56 -18.68
CA ASP A 34 1.84 -11.82 -19.92
C ASP A 34 3.13 -10.95 -19.85
N CYS A 35 3.88 -10.95 -18.74
CA CYS A 35 5.11 -10.17 -18.61
C CYS A 35 6.25 -10.66 -19.52
N ASN A 36 6.33 -11.98 -19.80
CA ASN A 36 7.40 -12.56 -20.62
C ASN A 36 6.90 -13.83 -21.33
N GLY A 37 7.28 -14.05 -22.58
CA GLY A 37 6.91 -15.23 -23.37
C GLY A 37 7.30 -16.57 -22.73
N LEU A 38 8.41 -16.63 -21.98
CA LEU A 38 8.81 -17.84 -21.24
C LEU A 38 7.88 -18.13 -20.06
N VAL A 39 7.53 -17.10 -19.28
CA VAL A 39 6.61 -17.19 -18.14
C VAL A 39 5.20 -17.55 -18.64
N HIS A 40 4.76 -16.93 -19.73
CA HIS A 40 3.51 -17.27 -20.39
C HIS A 40 3.48 -18.75 -20.79
N TRP A 41 4.53 -19.27 -21.45
CA TRP A 41 4.59 -20.66 -21.89
C TRP A 41 4.59 -21.66 -20.73
N THR A 42 5.39 -21.43 -19.68
CA THR A 42 5.46 -22.36 -18.53
C THR A 42 4.15 -22.39 -17.75
N LEU A 43 3.56 -21.22 -17.46
CA LEU A 43 2.28 -21.16 -16.76
C LEU A 43 1.15 -21.74 -17.61
N ASN A 44 1.14 -21.49 -18.93
CA ASN A 44 0.14 -22.05 -19.82
C ASN A 44 0.27 -23.58 -19.96
N GLY A 45 1.50 -24.10 -19.96
CA GLY A 45 1.76 -25.55 -19.91
C GLY A 45 1.30 -26.18 -18.59
N ALA A 46 1.57 -25.52 -17.47
CA ALA A 46 1.12 -25.96 -16.15
C ALA A 46 -0.42 -25.93 -16.02
N GLU A 47 -1.07 -24.87 -16.51
CA GLU A 47 -2.53 -24.79 -16.59
C GLU A 47 -3.10 -25.92 -17.46
N GLY A 48 -2.49 -26.19 -18.62
CA GLY A 48 -2.89 -27.31 -19.48
C GLY A 48 -2.77 -28.67 -18.79
N ALA A 49 -1.65 -28.92 -18.09
CA ALA A 49 -1.46 -30.13 -17.31
C ALA A 49 -2.48 -30.25 -16.16
N PHE A 50 -2.79 -29.14 -15.50
CA PHE A 50 -3.81 -29.08 -14.46
C PHE A 50 -5.21 -29.38 -15.01
N GLN A 51 -5.57 -28.88 -16.21
CA GLN A 51 -6.84 -29.19 -16.86
C GLN A 51 -6.96 -30.67 -17.25
N ILE A 52 -5.87 -31.28 -17.72
CA ILE A 52 -5.82 -32.72 -18.02
C ILE A 52 -5.98 -33.53 -16.72
N ALA A 53 -5.24 -33.17 -15.67
CA ALA A 53 -5.34 -33.80 -14.36
C ALA A 53 -6.76 -33.69 -13.79
N LEU A 54 -7.38 -32.50 -13.87
CA LEU A 54 -8.78 -32.25 -13.52
C LEU A 54 -9.75 -33.18 -14.28
N GLY A 55 -9.55 -33.33 -15.59
CA GLY A 55 -10.31 -34.29 -16.41
C GLY A 55 -10.16 -35.73 -15.90
N ALA A 56 -8.95 -36.12 -15.50
CA ALA A 56 -8.66 -37.46 -14.99
C ALA A 56 -9.23 -37.73 -13.58
N VAL A 57 -9.30 -36.72 -12.70
CA VAL A 57 -9.90 -36.84 -11.36
C VAL A 57 -11.41 -36.58 -11.32
N THR A 58 -12.01 -36.13 -12.42
CA THR A 58 -13.46 -35.94 -12.56
C THR A 58 -14.31 -37.14 -12.11
N PRO A 59 -14.04 -38.40 -12.52
CA PRO A 59 -14.83 -39.55 -12.07
C PRO A 59 -14.73 -39.81 -10.55
N VAL A 60 -13.62 -39.43 -9.92
CA VAL A 60 -13.42 -39.55 -8.47
C VAL A 60 -14.17 -38.42 -7.73
N ALA A 61 -14.17 -37.21 -8.28
CA ALA A 61 -14.93 -36.09 -7.74
C ALA A 61 -16.45 -36.37 -7.71
N VAL A 62 -16.99 -37.03 -8.75
CA VAL A 62 -18.40 -37.44 -8.80
C VAL A 62 -18.74 -38.47 -7.71
N LYS A 63 -17.81 -39.37 -7.37
CA LYS A 63 -17.99 -40.35 -6.27
C LYS A 63 -17.97 -39.67 -4.89
N LEU A 64 -17.25 -38.56 -4.77
CA LEU A 64 -17.15 -37.76 -3.55
C LEU A 64 -18.18 -36.62 -3.48
N GLN A 65 -19.14 -36.57 -4.42
CA GLN A 65 -20.17 -35.54 -4.45
C GLN A 65 -20.94 -35.42 -3.15
N GLN A 66 -21.29 -36.56 -2.54
CA GLN A 66 -22.09 -36.58 -1.30
C GLN A 66 -21.35 -35.95 -0.10
N PRO A 67 -20.11 -36.35 0.24
CA PRO A 67 -19.37 -35.67 1.29
C PRO A 67 -19.03 -34.21 0.92
N ILE A 68 -18.78 -33.90 -0.36
CA ILE A 68 -18.57 -32.52 -0.82
C ILE A 68 -19.79 -31.66 -0.54
N ASN A 69 -21.00 -32.13 -0.87
CA ASN A 69 -22.25 -31.41 -0.63
C ASN A 69 -22.53 -31.20 0.87
N LEU A 70 -22.18 -32.16 1.73
CA LEU A 70 -22.39 -32.04 3.17
C LEU A 70 -21.45 -30.99 3.80
N VAL A 71 -20.21 -30.93 3.32
CA VAL A 71 -19.26 -29.89 3.70
C VAL A 71 -19.68 -28.54 3.12
N ASP A 72 -20.17 -28.51 1.88
CA ASP A 72 -20.73 -27.34 1.21
C ASP A 72 -21.90 -26.76 2.01
N ASP A 73 -22.85 -27.60 2.45
CA ASP A 73 -23.96 -27.18 3.31
C ASP A 73 -23.49 -26.62 4.67
N THR A 74 -22.45 -27.23 5.25
CA THR A 74 -21.87 -26.80 6.52
C THR A 74 -21.15 -25.45 6.38
N LEU A 75 -20.39 -25.26 5.30
CA LEU A 75 -19.76 -23.98 5.00
C LEU A 75 -20.79 -22.91 4.62
N CYS A 76 -21.86 -23.27 3.91
CA CYS A 76 -22.97 -22.35 3.61
C CYS A 76 -23.58 -21.81 4.90
N LYS A 77 -23.87 -22.69 5.87
CA LYS A 77 -24.33 -22.29 7.21
C LYS A 77 -23.30 -21.44 7.95
N GLY A 78 -22.01 -21.76 7.83
CA GLY A 78 -20.92 -20.97 8.39
C GLY A 78 -20.85 -19.55 7.80
N ILE A 79 -21.01 -19.42 6.48
CA ILE A 79 -21.09 -18.13 5.79
C ILE A 79 -22.34 -17.37 6.24
N ASP A 80 -23.50 -18.03 6.37
CA ASP A 80 -24.73 -17.39 6.84
C ASP A 80 -24.58 -16.83 8.27
N VAL A 81 -23.94 -17.59 9.18
CA VAL A 81 -23.62 -17.14 10.55
C VAL A 81 -22.60 -16.00 10.55
N LEU A 82 -21.61 -16.03 9.66
CA LEU A 82 -20.63 -14.94 9.50
C LEU A 82 -21.29 -13.66 8.97
N GLN A 83 -22.23 -13.78 8.03
CA GLN A 83 -23.01 -12.65 7.53
C GLN A 83 -23.92 -12.05 8.61
N GLU A 84 -24.45 -12.87 9.52
CA GLU A 84 -25.28 -12.42 10.64
C GLU A 84 -24.44 -11.71 11.73
N LYS A 85 -23.24 -12.22 12.04
CA LYS A 85 -22.38 -11.66 13.09
C LYS A 85 -21.47 -10.51 12.64
N VAL A 86 -21.23 -10.35 11.34
CA VAL A 86 -20.34 -9.30 10.80
C VAL A 86 -21.02 -8.57 9.63
N PRO A 87 -21.95 -7.64 9.89
CA PRO A 87 -22.67 -6.89 8.84
C PRO A 87 -21.77 -6.02 7.96
N ILE A 88 -20.53 -5.72 8.39
CA ILE A 88 -19.48 -5.05 7.61
C ILE A 88 -19.11 -5.81 6.33
N VAL A 89 -19.41 -7.11 6.22
CA VAL A 89 -19.14 -7.94 5.03
C VAL A 89 -20.11 -7.62 3.86
N LYS A 90 -21.25 -6.96 4.13
CA LYS A 90 -22.21 -6.54 3.09
C LYS A 90 -21.93 -5.17 2.49
N GLU A 91 -21.05 -4.36 3.09
CA GLU A 91 -20.83 -2.99 2.62
C GLU A 91 -19.71 -2.91 1.57
N PRO A 92 -19.94 -2.19 0.46
CA PRO A 92 -18.95 -2.01 -0.58
C PRO A 92 -17.70 -1.29 -0.03
N PRO A 93 -16.48 -1.74 -0.36
CA PRO A 93 -15.23 -1.18 0.16
C PRO A 93 -15.04 0.33 -0.05
N SER A 94 -15.79 0.93 -0.99
CA SER A 94 -15.79 2.38 -1.23
C SER A 94 -16.29 3.19 -0.04
N GLN A 95 -17.28 2.70 0.71
CA GLN A 95 -17.82 3.40 1.88
C GLN A 95 -16.97 3.19 3.14
N ILE A 96 -16.24 2.07 3.24
CA ILE A 96 -15.31 1.79 4.34
C ILE A 96 -14.05 2.65 4.21
N TYR A 97 -13.54 2.86 2.98
CA TYR A 97 -12.41 3.78 2.75
C TYR A 97 -12.77 5.22 3.10
N GLU A 98 -13.94 5.71 2.68
CA GLU A 98 -14.38 7.07 3.04
C GLU A 98 -14.74 7.22 4.52
N SER A 99 -15.32 6.19 5.14
CA SER A 99 -15.61 6.17 6.58
C SER A 99 -14.32 6.09 7.42
N ALA A 100 -13.31 5.33 6.99
CA ALA A 100 -12.01 5.29 7.65
C ALA A 100 -11.20 6.57 7.42
N LYS A 101 -11.24 7.14 6.21
CA LYS A 101 -10.61 8.43 5.88
C LYS A 101 -11.27 9.57 6.64
N SER A 102 -12.60 9.56 6.78
CA SER A 102 -13.32 10.54 7.59
C SER A 102 -13.11 10.31 9.08
N TYR A 103 -13.03 9.07 9.59
CA TYR A 103 -12.67 8.82 10.99
C TYR A 103 -11.25 9.28 11.32
N VAL A 104 -10.27 9.06 10.44
CA VAL A 104 -8.89 9.55 10.65
C VAL A 104 -8.85 11.08 10.54
N SER A 105 -9.53 11.66 9.55
CA SER A 105 -9.60 13.12 9.37
C SER A 105 -10.38 13.83 10.49
N ASN A 106 -11.37 13.17 11.08
CA ASN A 106 -12.30 13.74 12.07
C ASN A 106 -12.00 13.27 13.50
N SER A 107 -11.07 12.32 13.68
CA SER A 107 -10.58 11.97 15.01
C SER A 107 -9.81 13.15 15.56
N ALA A 108 -9.96 13.37 16.87
CA ALA A 108 -9.28 14.42 17.64
C ALA A 108 -7.75 14.48 17.44
N ALA A 109 -7.13 13.50 16.76
CA ALA A 109 -5.74 13.54 16.33
C ALA A 109 -5.44 14.70 15.34
N ALA A 110 -6.33 15.04 14.40
CA ALA A 110 -6.07 16.13 13.45
C ALA A 110 -6.02 17.51 14.14
N GLY A 111 -6.97 17.79 15.04
CA GLY A 111 -6.95 19.01 15.85
C GLY A 111 -5.81 19.02 16.89
N LYS A 112 -5.43 17.86 17.42
CA LYS A 112 -4.30 17.72 18.34
C LYS A 112 -2.96 17.90 17.63
N VAL A 113 -2.80 17.40 16.40
CA VAL A 113 -1.61 17.63 15.58
C VAL A 113 -1.48 19.10 15.19
N GLN A 114 -2.57 19.73 14.73
CA GLN A 114 -2.54 21.17 14.42
C GLN A 114 -2.19 22.03 15.64
N SER A 115 -2.77 21.73 16.81
CA SER A 115 -2.43 22.47 18.03
C SER A 115 -1.01 22.18 18.53
N ILE A 116 -0.46 20.97 18.31
CA ILE A 116 0.94 20.65 18.61
C ILE A 116 1.87 21.42 17.68
N THR A 117 1.60 21.46 16.37
CA THR A 117 2.45 22.19 15.42
C THR A 117 2.46 23.69 15.70
N THR A 118 1.32 24.29 16.02
CA THR A 118 1.25 25.72 16.36
C THR A 118 1.99 26.02 17.67
N LYS A 119 1.75 25.23 18.73
CA LYS A 119 2.46 25.41 20.00
C LYS A 119 3.97 25.18 19.86
N SER A 120 4.38 24.23 19.02
CA SER A 120 5.80 23.97 18.75
C SER A 120 6.46 25.16 18.04
N TRP A 121 5.76 25.80 17.10
CA TRP A 121 6.26 26.98 16.40
C TRP A 121 6.40 28.19 17.31
N GLU A 122 5.39 28.45 18.15
CA GLU A 122 5.42 29.50 19.17
C GLU A 122 6.57 29.29 20.16
N LYS A 123 6.75 28.05 20.64
CA LYS A 123 7.84 27.69 21.57
C LYS A 123 9.22 27.82 20.93
N ALA A 124 9.36 27.44 19.67
CA ALA A 124 10.61 27.59 18.93
C ALA A 124 10.96 29.08 18.74
N ASN A 125 9.99 29.92 18.39
CA ASN A 125 10.18 31.36 18.26
C ASN A 125 10.52 32.02 19.61
N GLU A 126 9.86 31.60 20.70
CA GLU A 126 10.19 32.02 22.06
C GLU A 126 11.65 31.67 22.38
N VAL A 127 12.06 30.41 22.18
CA VAL A 127 13.44 29.95 22.46
C VAL A 127 14.47 30.71 21.63
N LEU A 128 14.23 30.94 20.34
CA LEU A 128 15.10 31.74 19.47
C LEU A 128 15.26 33.18 19.97
N SER A 129 14.21 33.76 20.55
CA SER A 129 14.25 35.10 21.13
C SER A 129 14.94 35.18 22.50
N THR A 130 15.17 34.05 23.18
CA THR A 130 15.87 34.05 24.47
C THR A 130 17.37 34.32 24.33
N SER A 131 18.02 34.70 25.44
CA SER A 131 19.47 34.87 25.51
C SER A 131 20.25 33.63 25.02
N TYR A 132 19.76 32.42 25.35
CA TYR A 132 20.36 31.16 24.90
C TYR A 132 20.15 30.91 23.40
N GLY A 133 19.00 31.26 22.85
CA GLY A 133 18.73 31.19 21.41
C GLY A 133 19.64 32.12 20.61
N ASN A 134 19.77 33.38 21.04
CA ASN A 134 20.69 34.35 20.44
C ASN A 134 22.15 33.90 20.55
N MET A 135 22.57 33.30 21.67
CA MET A 135 23.94 32.78 21.80
C MET A 135 24.21 31.63 20.81
N ALA A 136 23.25 30.74 20.59
CA ALA A 136 23.36 29.68 19.59
C ALA A 136 23.42 30.23 18.15
N LEU A 137 22.60 31.25 17.83
CA LEU A 137 22.63 31.91 16.52
C LEU A 137 23.98 32.60 16.27
N ASN A 138 24.50 33.35 17.24
CA ASN A 138 25.81 33.99 17.11
C ASN A 138 26.95 32.96 16.95
N GLY A 139 26.87 31.81 17.63
CA GLY A 139 27.83 30.72 17.45
C GLY A 139 27.79 30.13 16.04
N LEU A 140 26.60 29.97 15.47
CA LEU A 140 26.42 29.54 14.09
C LEU A 140 26.97 30.56 13.10
N ASP A 141 26.66 31.85 13.26
CA ASP A 141 27.15 32.93 12.39
C ASP A 141 28.68 33.05 12.41
N THR A 142 29.27 32.96 13.61
CA THR A 142 30.73 32.99 13.76
C THR A 142 31.37 31.78 13.08
N THR A 143 30.74 30.61 13.19
CA THR A 143 31.24 29.38 12.54
C THR A 143 31.07 29.44 11.03
N SER A 144 29.98 30.02 10.52
CA SER A 144 29.77 30.23 9.07
C SER A 144 30.85 31.14 8.50
N ASN A 145 31.16 32.25 9.17
CA ASN A 145 32.21 33.17 8.72
C ASN A 145 33.60 32.50 8.72
N ILE A 146 33.89 31.67 9.74
CA ILE A 146 35.12 30.87 9.76
C ILE A 146 35.14 29.86 8.60
N ALA A 147 34.03 29.21 8.31
CA ALA A 147 33.92 28.27 7.20
C ALA A 147 34.14 28.97 5.84
N ASP A 148 33.53 30.15 5.63
CA ASP A 148 33.74 30.96 4.43
C ASP A 148 35.22 31.32 4.27
N LYS A 149 35.90 31.70 5.36
CA LYS A 149 37.35 31.96 5.33
C LYS A 149 38.18 30.73 4.96
N TYR A 150 37.75 29.53 5.37
CA TYR A 150 38.42 28.29 4.94
C TYR A 150 38.14 27.98 3.46
N ILE A 151 36.93 28.25 2.97
CA ILE A 151 36.60 28.12 1.55
C ILE A 151 37.49 29.06 0.73
N ASP A 152 37.58 30.34 1.08
CA ASP A 152 38.44 31.31 0.38
C ASP A 152 39.93 30.93 0.43
N TYR A 153 40.38 30.28 1.51
CA TYR A 153 41.77 29.83 1.65
C TYR A 153 42.10 28.60 0.79
N TYR A 154 41.17 27.65 0.68
CA TYR A 154 41.39 26.40 -0.07
C TYR A 154 40.93 26.49 -1.54
N LEU A 155 40.05 27.44 -1.86
CA LEU A 155 39.50 27.71 -3.18
C LEU A 155 39.58 29.23 -3.47
N PRO A 156 40.77 29.84 -3.49
CA PRO A 156 40.90 31.23 -3.90
C PRO A 156 40.44 31.37 -5.35
N ALA A 157 39.75 32.47 -5.66
CA ALA A 157 39.39 32.77 -7.04
C ALA A 157 40.68 32.83 -7.88
N GLU A 158 40.72 32.09 -8.99
CA GLU A 158 41.83 32.18 -9.94
C GLU A 158 41.90 33.62 -10.46
N GLU A 159 43.03 34.31 -10.22
CA GLU A 159 43.33 35.63 -10.79
C GLU A 159 43.61 35.49 -12.29
N ASP A 160 42.60 35.16 -13.08
CA ASP A 160 42.65 35.20 -14.54
C ASP A 160 41.44 35.97 -15.08
N GLU A 161 41.31 37.25 -14.69
CA GLU A 161 40.60 38.24 -15.51
C GLU A 161 41.59 39.30 -15.99
N GLU A 162 42.12 39.00 -17.17
CA GLU A 162 42.70 39.86 -18.20
C GLU A 162 42.35 41.37 -18.04
N ASN A 163 43.30 42.14 -17.52
CA ASN A 163 43.38 43.57 -17.80
C ASN A 163 43.73 43.77 -19.29
N ILE A 164 42.72 43.87 -20.15
CA ILE A 164 42.87 44.48 -21.48
C ILE A 164 42.40 45.93 -21.37
N HIS A 165 43.35 46.85 -21.19
CA HIS A 165 43.18 48.27 -21.51
C HIS A 165 44.24 48.66 -22.56
N PRO A 166 43.87 49.30 -23.69
CA PRO A 166 44.73 49.45 -24.85
C PRO A 166 45.65 50.67 -24.72
N HIS A 167 46.91 50.53 -25.16
CA HIS A 167 47.70 51.58 -25.83
C HIS A 167 48.83 50.95 -26.66
#